data_AF-A0A519CMR4-F1
#
_entry.id   AF-A0A519CMR4-F1
#
_cell.length_a   1.000
_cell.length_b   1.000
_cell.length_c   1.000
_cell.angle_alpha   90.00
_cell.angle_beta   90.00
_cell.angle_gamma   90.00
#
_symmetry.space_group_name_H-M   'P 1'
#
loop_
_entity.id
_entity.type
_entity.pdbx_description
1 polymer ?
#
loop_
_entity_poly.entity_id
_entity_poly.type
_entity_poly.pdbx_seq_one_letter_code
_entity_poly.pdbx_strand_id
1 'polypeptide(L)'
;LRLAPHAASLVEGLAPRIVPLRWVPEQEVHLYALHRNLPLHHEECPNAQGALRWRHRDLVAQMEADTPGTRHSLLHMADQIKGLRDQIEQLGGRKNAPAQAKPCKVCGNVTSGEQCKACDMRELLGNDVQ
;
A
#
# COMPACT_ATOMS: atom_id res chain seq x y z
N LEU A 1 4.90 2.18 9.56
CA LEU A 1 4.29 1.93 8.23
C LEU A 1 2.81 2.32 8.23
N ARG A 2 2.38 3.18 7.29
CA ARG A 2 0.99 3.61 7.11
C ARG A 2 0.35 2.82 5.96
N LEU A 3 -0.14 1.62 6.27
CA LEU A 3 -0.81 0.72 5.34
C LEU A 3 -2.33 0.93 5.40
N ALA A 4 -2.98 0.98 4.23
CA ALA A 4 -4.43 1.00 4.13
C ALA A 4 -5.02 -0.33 4.66
N PRO A 5 -6.24 -0.35 5.22
CA PRO A 5 -7.17 0.77 5.34
C PRO A 5 -6.79 1.76 6.46
N HIS A 6 -7.04 3.04 6.22
CA HIS A 6 -6.79 4.13 7.18
C HIS A 6 -8.05 4.46 7.99
N ALA A 7 -8.49 3.53 8.84
CA ALA A 7 -9.65 3.74 9.71
C ALA A 7 -9.31 4.45 11.04
N ALA A 8 -8.20 4.07 11.69
CA ALA A 8 -7.84 4.56 13.02
C ALA A 8 -6.75 5.65 13.03
N SER A 9 -5.96 5.76 11.97
CA SER A 9 -4.81 6.68 11.89
C SER A 9 -4.98 7.70 10.76
N LEU A 10 -5.79 8.72 11.05
CA LEU A 10 -6.03 9.84 10.16
C LEU A 10 -4.87 10.84 10.23
N VAL A 11 -4.56 11.43 9.08
CA VAL A 11 -3.54 12.49 8.97
C VAL A 11 -4.24 13.66 8.33
N GLU A 12 -4.18 14.80 8.99
CA GLU A 12 -4.78 16.04 8.49
C GLU A 12 -4.16 16.44 7.14
N GLY A 13 -4.99 16.96 6.23
CA GLY A 13 -4.56 17.29 4.87
C GLY A 13 -4.34 16.09 3.94
N LEU A 14 -4.58 14.85 4.40
CA LEU A 14 -4.41 13.65 3.57
C LEU A 14 -5.66 12.77 3.58
N ALA A 15 -6.29 12.63 2.41
CA ALA A 15 -7.48 11.80 2.27
C ALA A 15 -7.23 10.35 2.76
N PRO A 16 -8.15 9.77 3.57
CA PRO A 16 -8.03 8.40 4.02
C PRO A 16 -8.17 7.44 2.83
N ARG A 17 -7.36 6.37 2.82
CA ARG A 17 -7.44 5.32 1.80
C ARG A 17 -8.20 4.15 2.37
N ILE A 18 -9.26 3.75 1.68
CA ILE A 18 -9.99 2.52 1.92
C ILE A 18 -9.58 1.46 0.88
N VAL A 19 -9.74 0.20 1.22
CA VAL A 19 -9.44 -0.95 0.33
C VAL A 19 -10.66 -1.89 0.33
N PRO A 20 -11.72 -1.58 -0.44
CA PRO A 20 -12.97 -2.35 -0.38
C PRO A 20 -12.80 -3.82 -0.77
N LEU A 21 -11.93 -4.10 -1.74
CA LEU A 21 -11.66 -5.44 -2.26
C LEU A 21 -10.55 -6.19 -1.49
N ARG A 22 -10.13 -5.70 -0.32
CA ARG A 22 -8.98 -6.26 0.41
C ARG A 22 -9.13 -7.75 0.73
N TRP A 23 -10.35 -8.20 0.97
CA TRP A 23 -10.69 -9.58 1.36
C TRP A 23 -11.11 -10.47 0.19
N VAL A 24 -11.17 -9.92 -1.02
CA VAL A 24 -11.62 -10.64 -2.21
C VAL A 24 -10.39 -11.07 -3.03
N PRO A 25 -10.15 -12.38 -3.20
CA PRO A 25 -9.06 -12.89 -4.04
C PRO A 25 -9.10 -12.34 -5.47
N GLU A 26 -7.92 -12.19 -6.08
CA GLU A 26 -7.77 -11.69 -7.45
C GLU A 26 -8.59 -12.50 -8.47
N GLN A 27 -8.65 -13.83 -8.29
CA GLN A 27 -9.44 -14.74 -9.14
C GLN A 27 -10.95 -14.45 -9.08
N GLU A 28 -11.48 -14.12 -7.90
CA GLU A 28 -12.90 -13.77 -7.74
C GLU A 28 -13.22 -12.39 -8.31
N VAL A 29 -12.33 -11.40 -8.10
CA VAL A 29 -12.46 -10.07 -8.73
C VAL A 29 -12.44 -10.20 -10.25
N HIS A 30 -11.53 -11.01 -10.78
CA HIS A 30 -11.42 -11.27 -12.22
C HIS A 30 -12.66 -11.97 -12.77
N LEU A 31 -13.12 -13.04 -12.11
CA LEU A 31 -14.34 -13.76 -12.48
C LEU A 31 -15.56 -12.84 -12.49
N TYR A 32 -15.70 -11.98 -11.47
CA TYR A 32 -16.79 -11.01 -11.41
C TYR A 32 -16.75 -10.02 -12.57
N ALA A 33 -15.56 -9.50 -12.90
CA ALA A 33 -15.38 -8.58 -14.01
C ALA A 33 -15.76 -9.22 -15.36
N LEU A 34 -15.37 -10.48 -15.58
CA LEU A 34 -15.79 -11.25 -16.75
C LEU A 34 -17.30 -11.48 -16.78
N HIS A 35 -17.90 -11.91 -15.67
CA HIS A 35 -19.34 -12.14 -15.57
C HIS A 35 -20.16 -10.88 -15.85
N ARG A 36 -19.65 -9.71 -15.45
CA ARG A 36 -20.28 -8.40 -15.70
C ARG A 36 -19.88 -7.76 -17.02
N ASN A 37 -19.07 -8.43 -17.85
CA ASN A 37 -18.52 -7.90 -19.11
C ASN A 37 -17.89 -6.50 -18.93
N LEU A 38 -17.12 -6.31 -17.85
CA LEU A 38 -16.40 -5.05 -17.62
C LEU A 38 -15.22 -4.94 -18.60
N PRO A 39 -14.93 -3.73 -19.11
CA PRO A 39 -13.74 -3.52 -19.94
C PRO A 39 -12.48 -3.74 -19.10
N LEU A 40 -11.66 -4.72 -19.51
CA LEU A 40 -10.39 -5.06 -18.88
C LEU A 40 -9.25 -4.82 -19.88
N HIS A 41 -8.18 -4.20 -19.40
CA HIS A 41 -6.92 -4.11 -20.12
C HIS A 41 -5.99 -5.21 -19.60
N HIS A 42 -5.66 -6.17 -20.46
CA HIS A 42 -4.89 -7.37 -20.10
C HIS A 42 -3.37 -7.22 -20.29
N GLU A 43 -2.91 -6.11 -20.86
CA GLU A 43 -1.48 -5.93 -21.12
C GLU A 43 -0.72 -5.58 -19.86
N GLU A 44 0.54 -6.02 -19.82
CA GLU A 44 1.45 -5.75 -18.73
C GLU A 44 2.38 -4.60 -19.09
N CYS A 45 2.76 -3.80 -18.10
CA CYS A 45 3.74 -2.75 -18.30
C CYS A 45 5.10 -3.35 -18.71
N PRO A 46 5.77 -2.85 -19.77
CA PRO A 46 7.09 -3.34 -20.17
C PRO A 46 8.13 -3.32 -19.05
N ASN A 47 8.00 -2.38 -18.11
CA ASN A 47 8.89 -2.23 -16.96
C ASN A 47 8.53 -3.14 -15.77
N ALA A 48 7.51 -3.99 -15.89
CA ALA A 48 7.07 -4.89 -14.82
C ALA A 48 7.88 -6.19 -14.76
N GLN A 49 8.52 -6.59 -15.86
CA GLN A 49 9.30 -7.83 -15.91
C GLN A 49 10.47 -7.79 -14.93
N GLY A 50 10.67 -8.90 -14.20
CA GLY A 50 11.73 -9.01 -13.19
C GLY A 50 11.42 -8.29 -11.87
N ALA A 51 10.27 -7.64 -11.72
CA ALA A 51 9.91 -7.00 -10.45
C ALA A 51 9.75 -8.04 -9.34
N LEU A 52 10.38 -7.80 -8.18
CA LEU A 52 10.35 -8.70 -7.02
C LEU A 52 8.92 -9.07 -6.57
N ARG A 53 7.96 -8.17 -6.80
CA ARG A 53 6.54 -8.40 -6.50
C ARG A 53 5.97 -9.61 -7.23
N TRP A 54 6.41 -9.91 -8.45
CA TRP A 54 5.98 -11.10 -9.18
C TRP A 54 6.36 -12.38 -8.44
N ARG A 55 7.63 -12.48 -8.04
CA ARG A 55 8.15 -13.62 -7.30
C ARG A 55 7.41 -13.83 -5.97
N HIS A 56 7.06 -12.75 -5.27
CA HIS A 56 6.25 -12.83 -4.06
C HIS A 56 4.80 -13.26 -4.33
N ARG A 57 4.18 -12.80 -5.43
CA ARG A 57 2.83 -13.25 -5.82
C ARG A 57 2.81 -14.75 -6.08
N ASP A 58 3.79 -15.26 -6.81
CA ASP A 58 3.90 -16.68 -7.14
C ASP A 58 4.08 -17.54 -5.88
N LEU A 59 4.94 -17.10 -4.95
CA LEU A 59 5.12 -17.79 -3.67
C LEU A 59 3.80 -17.86 -2.89
N VAL A 60 3.10 -16.73 -2.74
CA VAL A 60 1.81 -16.70 -2.03
C VAL A 60 0.75 -17.54 -2.76
N ALA A 61 0.77 -17.57 -4.09
CA ALA A 61 -0.13 -18.40 -4.88
C ALA A 61 0.13 -19.91 -4.69
N GLN A 62 1.41 -20.31 -4.61
CA GLN A 62 1.79 -21.70 -4.29
C GLN A 62 1.30 -22.09 -2.90
N MET A 63 1.56 -21.25 -1.89
CA MET A 63 1.08 -21.53 -0.53
C MET A 63 -0.44 -21.64 -0.43
N GLU A 64 -1.19 -20.81 -1.18
CA GLU A 64 -2.65 -20.90 -1.25
C GLU A 64 -3.13 -22.20 -1.91
N ALA A 65 -2.43 -22.65 -2.96
CA ALA A 65 -2.75 -23.90 -3.64
C ALA A 65 -2.48 -25.12 -2.74
N ASP A 66 -1.41 -25.08 -1.95
CA ASP A 66 -1.06 -26.13 -0.99
C ASP A 66 -1.98 -26.13 0.22
N THR A 67 -2.37 -24.95 0.72
CA THR A 67 -3.22 -24.77 1.90
C THR A 67 -4.25 -23.66 1.64
N PRO A 68 -5.50 -24.03 1.28
CA PRO A 68 -6.57 -23.06 1.05
C PRO A 68 -6.82 -22.15 2.25
N GLY A 69 -6.95 -20.85 2.01
CA GLY A 69 -7.14 -19.82 3.04
C GLY A 69 -5.85 -19.16 3.53
N THR A 70 -4.68 -19.56 3.03
CA THR A 70 -3.38 -18.94 3.37
C THR A 70 -3.37 -17.43 3.13
N ARG A 71 -3.94 -16.94 2.02
CA ARG A 71 -4.06 -15.52 1.71
C ARG A 71 -4.79 -14.76 2.81
N HIS A 72 -5.92 -15.30 3.27
CA HIS A 72 -6.71 -14.72 4.35
C HIS A 72 -5.97 -14.79 5.68
N SER A 73 -5.33 -15.91 6.00
CA SER A 73 -4.52 -16.07 7.22
C SER A 73 -3.36 -15.07 7.27
N LEU A 74 -2.63 -14.87 6.18
CA LEU A 74 -1.57 -13.87 6.08
C LEU A 74 -2.10 -12.45 6.29
N LEU A 75 -3.27 -12.15 5.72
CA LEU A 75 -3.91 -10.85 5.89
C LEU A 75 -4.37 -10.61 7.33
N HIS A 76 -4.99 -11.61 7.96
CA HIS A 76 -5.37 -11.59 9.38
C HIS A 76 -4.16 -11.38 10.28
N MET A 77 -3.07 -12.11 10.04
CA MET A 77 -1.82 -11.95 10.77
C MET A 77 -1.30 -10.51 10.65
N ALA A 78 -1.29 -9.93 9.44
CA ALA A 78 -0.86 -8.55 9.23
C ALA A 78 -1.74 -7.54 10.02
N ASP A 79 -3.05 -7.77 10.09
CA ASP A 79 -3.97 -6.96 10.90
C ASP A 79 -3.73 -7.13 12.39
N GLN A 80 -3.49 -8.35 12.87
CA GLN A 80 -3.17 -8.61 14.27
C GLN A 80 -1.85 -7.93 14.68
N ILE A 81 -0.81 -8.01 13.85
CA ILE A 81 0.47 -7.31 14.08
C ILE A 81 0.24 -5.79 14.17
N LYS A 82 -0.59 -5.24 13.27
CA LYS A 82 -0.97 -3.82 13.32
C LYS A 82 -1.70 -3.47 14.62
N GLY A 83 -2.66 -4.30 15.04
CA GLY A 83 -3.39 -4.13 16.30
C GLY A 83 -2.48 -4.20 17.53
N LEU A 84 -1.56 -5.15 17.58
CA LEU A 84 -0.57 -5.28 18.65
C LEU A 84 0.33 -4.04 18.75
N ARG A 85 0.79 -3.51 17.62
CA ARG A 85 1.54 -2.24 17.60
C ARG A 85 0.72 -1.11 18.20
N ASP A 86 -0.53 -0.96 17.77
CA ASP A 86 -1.40 0.13 18.25
C ASP A 86 -1.69 -0.01 19.76
N GLN A 87 -1.82 -1.25 20.29
CA GLN A 87 -1.93 -1.51 21.73
C GLN A 87 -0.65 -1.12 22.50
N ILE A 88 0.52 -1.49 21.99
CA ILE A 88 1.82 -1.11 22.60
C ILE A 88 1.95 0.41 22.68
N GLU A 89 1.52 1.14 21.64
CA GLU A 89 1.53 2.61 21.64
C GLU A 89 0.57 3.19 22.70
N GLN A 90 -0.60 2.60 22.90
CA GLN A 90 -1.56 3.01 23.94
C GLN A 90 -1.04 2.79 25.36
N LEU A 91 -0.28 1.70 25.57
CA LEU A 91 0.32 1.36 26.87
C LEU A 91 1.57 2.17 27.21
N GLY A 92 1.91 3.20 26.41
CA GLY A 92 3.06 4.06 26.66
C GLY A 92 4.39 3.53 26.13
N GLY A 93 4.37 2.51 25.25
CA GLY A 93 5.54 2.07 24.52
C GLY A 93 6.17 3.19 23.68
N ARG A 94 7.47 3.07 23.38
CA ARG A 94 8.22 4.05 22.57
C ARG A 94 7.47 4.36 21.27
N LYS A 95 7.00 5.60 21.14
CA LYS A 95 6.39 6.09 19.90
C LYS A 95 7.48 6.26 18.85
N ASN A 96 7.59 5.30 17.94
CA ASN A 96 8.19 5.56 16.62
C ASN A 96 7.16 6.31 15.76
N ALA A 97 6.61 7.40 16.30
CA ALA A 97 5.66 8.22 15.57
C ALA A 97 6.39 8.80 14.35
N PRO A 98 5.87 8.61 13.13
CA PRO A 98 6.43 9.30 11.99
C PRO A 98 6.42 10.81 12.27
N ALA A 99 7.46 11.51 11.80
CA ALA A 99 7.57 12.96 11.96
C ALA A 99 6.23 13.64 11.60
N GLN A 100 5.86 14.64 12.39
CA GLN A 100 4.58 15.33 12.25
C GLN A 100 4.41 15.79 10.80
N ALA A 101 3.24 15.46 10.23
CA ALA A 101 2.90 15.84 8.88
C ALA A 101 2.91 17.37 8.76
N LYS A 102 3.69 17.89 7.82
CA LYS A 102 3.82 19.33 7.56
C LYS A 102 3.69 19.64 6.06
N PRO A 103 3.31 20.86 5.69
CA PRO A 103 3.22 21.23 4.27
C PRO A 103 4.62 21.33 3.64
N CYS A 104 4.74 20.84 2.41
CA CYS A 104 5.95 20.97 1.61
C CYS A 104 6.19 22.45 1.24
N LYS A 105 7.43 22.93 1.40
CA LYS A 105 7.79 24.33 1.09
C LYS A 105 7.63 24.71 -0.39
N VAL A 106 7.66 23.74 -1.30
CA VAL A 106 7.58 23.98 -2.77
C VAL A 106 6.15 23.88 -3.31
N CYS A 107 5.41 22.83 -2.92
CA CYS A 107 4.08 22.55 -3.51
C CYS A 107 2.93 22.55 -2.49
N GLY A 108 3.18 22.75 -1.20
CA GLY A 108 2.16 22.74 -0.15
C GLY A 108 1.61 21.36 0.25
N ASN A 109 1.90 20.30 -0.51
CA ASN A 109 1.43 18.95 -0.18
C ASN A 109 2.00 18.40 1.14
N VAL A 110 1.28 17.47 1.77
CA VAL A 110 1.68 16.83 3.02
C VAL A 110 2.99 16.04 2.85
N THR A 111 3.95 16.28 3.74
CA THR A 111 5.25 15.58 3.79
C THR A 111 5.72 15.39 5.24
N SER A 112 6.62 14.43 5.46
CA SER A 112 7.35 14.26 6.73
C SER A 112 8.70 14.99 6.74
N GLY A 113 9.17 15.47 5.59
CA GLY A 113 10.41 16.24 5.42
C GLY A 113 10.15 17.72 5.10
N GLU A 114 11.19 18.50 4.83
CA GLU A 114 11.05 19.91 4.37
C GLU A 114 10.43 20.00 2.96
N GLN A 115 10.79 19.04 2.11
CA GLN A 115 10.32 18.88 0.73
C GLN A 115 9.63 17.51 0.58
N CYS A 116 8.66 17.38 -0.32
CA CYS A 116 8.01 16.11 -0.61
C CYS A 116 8.82 15.32 -1.64
N LYS A 117 8.74 13.98 -1.57
CA LYS A 117 9.50 13.10 -2.48
C LYS A 117 9.17 13.29 -3.96
N ALA A 118 7.97 13.78 -4.27
CA ALA A 118 7.61 14.14 -5.64
C ALA A 118 8.37 15.39 -6.14
N CYS A 119 8.58 16.39 -5.27
CA CYS A 119 9.40 17.56 -5.62
C CYS A 119 10.88 17.17 -5.72
N ASP A 120 11.39 16.35 -4.78
CA ASP A 120 12.76 15.82 -4.87
C ASP A 120 13.01 15.13 -6.23
N MET A 121 12.08 14.30 -6.68
CA MET A 121 12.19 13.61 -7.97
C MET A 121 12.15 14.57 -9.17
N ARG A 122 11.33 15.62 -9.12
CA ARG A 122 11.26 16.63 -10.19
C ARG A 122 12.53 17.46 -10.28
N GLU A 123 13.12 17.79 -9.13
CA GLU A 123 14.40 18.52 -9.07
C GLU A 123 15.55 17.68 -9.62
N LEU A 124 15.59 16.39 -9.28
CA LEU A 124 16.55 15.44 -9.88
C LEU A 124 16.42 15.42 -11.41
N LEU A 125 15.20 15.26 -11.93
CA LEU A 125 14.96 15.24 -13.38
C LEU A 125 15.23 16.59 -14.06
N GLY A 126 14.99 17.71 -13.38
CA GLY A 126 15.18 19.05 -13.92
C GLY A 126 16.64 19.47 -14.12
N ASN A 127 17.58 18.78 -13.45
CA ASN A 127 19.02 19.01 -13.60
C ASN A 127 19.67 18.13 -14.68
N ASP A 128 18.97 17.10 -15.18
CA ASP A 128 19.48 16.13 -16.17
C ASP A 128 18.94 16.38 -17.60
N VAL A 129 18.15 17.44 -17.80
CA VAL A 129 17.68 17.87 -19.13
C VAL A 129 18.49 19.10 -19.56
N GLN A 130 19.76 18.88 -19.92
CA GLN A 130 20.55 19.77 -20.78
C GLN A 130 21.17 18.95 -21.91
#